data_AF-A0AAU5TNN0-F1
#
_entry.id   AF-A0AAU5TNN0-F1
#
_cell.length_a   1.000
_cell.length_b   1.000
_cell.length_c   1.000
_cell.angle_alpha   90.00
_cell.angle_beta   90.00
_cell.angle_gamma   90.00
#
_symmetry.space_group_name_H-M   'P 1'
#
loop_
_entity.id
_entity.type
_entity.pdbx_description
1 polymer ?
#
loop_
_entity_poly.entity_id
_entity_poly.type
_entity_poly.pdbx_seq_one_letter_code
_entity_poly.pdbx_strand_id
1 'polypeptide(L)'
;MHPRRMCLDCHTLTETPVLLYAIERQSGPAFPVYACPDCAPARLTPDAAMALLFNHTQACDECTPLDSCAQGWALSRVVGRSLRRSRPAPETDPATDSL
;
A
#
# COMPACT_ATOMS: atom_id res chain seq x y z
N MET A 1 18.54 -7.86 7.80
CA MET A 1 17.59 -8.95 7.49
C MET A 1 16.18 -8.36 7.60
N HIS A 2 15.44 -8.22 6.51
CA HIS A 2 14.08 -7.69 6.56
C HIS A 2 13.13 -8.78 7.09
N PRO A 3 12.25 -8.47 8.07
CA PRO A 3 11.36 -9.48 8.62
C PRO A 3 10.36 -9.94 7.55
N ARG A 4 10.44 -11.22 7.16
CA ARG A 4 9.43 -11.84 6.30
C ARG A 4 8.10 -11.91 7.03
N ARG A 5 7.02 -11.60 6.33
CA ARG A 5 5.65 -11.73 6.85
C ARG A 5 4.78 -12.47 5.86
N MET A 6 3.80 -13.18 6.40
CA MET A 6 2.78 -13.85 5.60
C MET A 6 1.77 -12.82 5.08
N CYS A 7 1.44 -12.90 3.79
CA CYS A 7 0.35 -12.11 3.23
C CYS A 7 -1.01 -12.66 3.70
N LEU A 8 -1.89 -11.78 4.17
CA LEU A 8 -3.27 -12.11 4.55
C LEU A 8 -4.08 -12.75 3.42
N ASP A 9 -3.90 -12.29 2.18
CA ASP A 9 -4.74 -12.71 1.05
C ASP A 9 -4.20 -13.97 0.36
N CYS A 10 -2.93 -13.96 -0.07
CA CYS A 10 -2.38 -15.05 -0.88
C CYS A 10 -1.55 -16.07 -0.10
N HIS A 11 -1.32 -15.84 1.19
CA HIS A 11 -0.52 -16.71 2.06
C HIS A 11 0.91 -16.98 1.56
N THR A 12 1.47 -16.06 0.76
CA THR A 12 2.89 -16.08 0.39
C THR A 12 3.70 -15.26 1.40
N LEU A 13 4.87 -15.77 1.79
CA LEU A 13 5.85 -15.01 2.59
C LEU A 13 6.52 -13.94 1.71
N THR A 14 6.34 -12.68 2.07
CA THR A 14 6.96 -11.53 1.39
C THR A 14 8.10 -10.94 2.21
N GLU A 15 9.11 -10.41 1.51
CA GLU A 15 10.22 -9.64 2.10
C GLU A 15 9.91 -8.14 2.20
N THR A 16 8.87 -7.68 1.50
CA THR A 16 8.38 -6.30 1.52
C THR A 16 6.94 -6.24 2.02
N PRO A 17 6.71 -6.52 3.32
CA PRO A 17 5.37 -6.59 3.87
C PRO A 17 4.72 -5.20 3.99
N VAL A 18 3.47 -5.09 3.57
CA VAL A 18 2.67 -3.86 3.68
C VAL A 18 1.74 -4.02 4.87
N LEU A 19 1.86 -3.15 5.87
CA LEU A 19 0.97 -3.16 7.04
C LEU A 19 -0.42 -2.73 6.61
N LEU A 20 -1.44 -3.55 6.89
CA LEU A 20 -2.83 -3.21 6.62
C LEU A 20 -3.49 -2.55 7.83
N TYR A 21 -3.41 -3.23 8.97
CA TYR A 21 -3.96 -2.80 10.24
C TYR A 21 -3.32 -3.62 11.36
N ALA A 22 -3.48 -3.18 12.60
CA ALA A 22 -3.14 -3.97 13.77
C ALA A 22 -4.42 -4.35 14.51
N ILE A 23 -4.54 -5.63 14.89
CA ILE A 23 -5.63 -6.08 15.73
C ILE A 23 -5.28 -5.70 17.17
N GLU A 24 -6.02 -4.75 17.72
CA GLU A 24 -5.90 -4.37 19.12
C GLU A 24 -6.37 -5.51 20.04
N ARG A 25 -5.68 -5.67 21.16
CA ARG A 25 -6.00 -6.67 22.19
C ARG A 25 -6.29 -5.96 23.49
N GLN A 26 -7.11 -6.57 24.35
CA GLN A 26 -7.41 -6.05 25.68
C GLN A 26 -6.14 -5.84 26.54
N SER A 27 -5.07 -6.60 26.27
CA SER A 27 -3.76 -6.41 26.88
C SER A 27 -2.62 -6.88 25.98
N GLY A 28 -1.45 -6.27 26.17
CA GLY A 28 -0.21 -6.57 25.43
C GLY A 28 -0.11 -5.88 24.06
N PRO A 29 0.95 -6.17 23.29
CA PRO A 29 1.13 -5.59 21.96
C PRO A 29 0.02 -5.99 21.00
N ALA A 30 -0.36 -5.07 20.12
CA ALA A 30 -1.28 -5.35 19.02
C ALA A 30 -0.67 -6.36 18.04
N PHE A 31 -1.53 -7.06 17.30
CA PHE A 31 -1.11 -8.03 16.29
C PHE A 31 -1.14 -7.41 14.88
N PRO A 32 0.00 -7.07 14.28
CA PRO A 32 0.04 -6.46 12.96
C PRO A 32 -0.33 -7.47 11.86
N VAL A 33 -1.21 -7.05 10.96
CA VAL A 33 -1.66 -7.84 9.80
C VAL A 33 -1.05 -7.23 8.54
N TYR A 34 -0.43 -8.09 7.72
CA TYR A 34 0.31 -7.67 6.53
C TYR A 34 -0.28 -8.24 5.24
N ALA A 35 -0.04 -7.56 4.13
CA ALA A 35 -0.22 -8.09 2.78
C ALA A 35 1.07 -7.95 1.96
N CYS A 36 1.18 -8.73 0.89
CA CYS A 36 2.20 -8.48 -0.12
C CYS A 36 1.85 -7.24 -0.97
N PRO A 37 2.83 -6.63 -1.66
CA PRO A 37 2.59 -5.42 -2.45
C PRO A 37 1.57 -5.59 -3.59
N ASP A 38 1.34 -6.82 -4.05
CA ASP A 38 0.36 -7.10 -5.08
C ASP A 38 -1.08 -7.16 -4.55
N CYS A 39 -1.28 -7.68 -3.32
CA CYS A 39 -2.58 -7.81 -2.69
C CYS A 39 -3.02 -6.55 -1.92
N ALA A 40 -2.07 -5.82 -1.33
CA ALA A 40 -2.35 -4.65 -0.50
C ALA A 40 -3.26 -3.58 -1.14
N PRO A 41 -3.16 -3.25 -2.44
CA PRO A 41 -4.05 -2.25 -3.08
C PRO A 41 -5.54 -2.63 -3.07
N ALA A 42 -5.89 -3.88 -2.77
CA ALA A 42 -7.28 -4.31 -2.60
C ALA A 42 -7.85 -4.00 -1.21
N ARG A 43 -6.98 -3.73 -0.24
CA ARG A 43 -7.31 -3.60 1.18
C ARG A 43 -7.10 -2.19 1.71
N LEU A 44 -6.35 -1.35 0.99
CA LEU A 44 -5.99 0.01 1.41
C LEU A 44 -6.74 1.06 0.60
N THR A 45 -7.16 2.12 1.29
CA THR A 45 -7.52 3.39 0.63
C THR A 45 -6.26 4.06 0.08
N PRO A 46 -6.39 4.97 -0.91
CA PRO A 46 -5.26 5.78 -1.37
C PRO A 46 -4.54 6.52 -0.23
N ASP A 47 -5.29 7.11 0.70
CA ASP A 47 -4.73 7.87 1.82
C ASP A 47 -3.94 6.97 2.78
N ALA A 48 -4.45 5.77 3.08
CA ALA A 48 -3.73 4.81 3.92
C ALA A 48 -2.43 4.34 3.24
N ALA A 49 -2.47 4.09 1.92
CA ALA A 49 -1.27 3.74 1.16
C ALA A 49 -0.23 4.88 1.16
N MET A 50 -0.67 6.14 1.00
CA MET A 50 0.22 7.30 1.04
C MET A 50 0.82 7.50 2.43
N ALA A 51 0.04 7.36 3.50
CA ALA A 51 0.52 7.48 4.86
C ALA A 51 1.61 6.43 5.19
N LEU A 52 1.44 5.20 4.72
CA LEU A 52 2.46 4.15 4.88
C LEU A 52 3.77 4.49 4.16
N LEU A 53 3.68 4.97 2.91
CA LEU A 53 4.84 5.44 2.16
C LEU A 53 5.55 6.59 2.88
N PHE A 54 4.80 7.61 3.27
CA PHE A 54 5.32 8.78 4.00
C PHE A 54 6.03 8.35 5.29
N ASN A 55 5.37 7.56 6.13
CA ASN A 55 5.94 7.09 7.40
C ASN A 55 7.24 6.31 7.20
N HIS A 56 7.31 5.46 6.17
CA HIS A 56 8.52 4.74 5.84
C HIS A 56 9.65 5.70 5.45
N THR A 57 9.39 6.66 4.57
CA THR A 57 10.40 7.60 4.08
C THR A 57 10.94 8.53 5.15
N GLN A 58 10.14 8.86 6.16
CA GLN A 58 10.57 9.65 7.31
C GLN A 58 11.47 8.86 8.29
N ALA A 59 11.38 7.53 8.26
CA ALA A 59 12.06 6.64 9.21
C ALA A 59 13.16 5.79 8.57
N CYS A 60 13.48 6.02 7.29
CA CYS A 60 14.39 5.18 6.52
C CYS A 60 15.53 6.00 5.91
N ASP A 61 16.73 5.84 6.45
CA ASP A 61 17.93 6.56 6.00
C ASP A 61 18.35 6.18 4.57
N GLU A 62 17.98 4.97 4.11
CA GLU A 62 18.32 4.47 2.77
C GLU A 62 17.36 4.97 1.67
N CYS A 63 16.18 5.48 2.05
CA CYS A 63 15.15 5.84 1.08
C CYS A 63 15.26 7.32 0.65
N THR A 64 16.48 7.72 0.27
CA THR A 64 16.81 9.01 -0.35
C THR A 64 17.60 8.80 -1.64
N PRO A 65 17.06 9.15 -2.83
CA PRO A 65 15.72 9.71 -3.08
C PRO A 65 14.58 8.74 -2.72
N LEU A 66 13.35 9.26 -2.73
CA LEU A 66 12.12 8.48 -2.50
C LEU A 66 12.17 7.13 -3.26
N ASP A 67 11.81 6.04 -2.57
CA ASP A 67 11.74 4.67 -3.10
C ASP A 67 13.07 3.99 -3.46
N SER A 68 14.20 4.51 -2.97
CA SER A 68 15.51 3.91 -3.23
C SER A 68 15.70 2.53 -2.59
N CYS A 69 14.93 2.22 -1.54
CA CYS A 69 14.99 0.98 -0.80
C CYS A 69 13.80 0.04 -1.15
N ALA A 70 13.97 -1.28 -0.99
CA ALA A 70 13.00 -2.27 -1.48
C ALA A 70 11.58 -2.08 -0.91
N GLN A 71 11.48 -1.71 0.37
CA GLN A 71 10.21 -1.43 1.03
C GLN A 71 9.57 -0.14 0.50
N GLY A 72 10.34 0.93 0.30
CA GLY A 72 9.86 2.17 -0.32
C GLY A 72 9.30 1.94 -1.72
N TRP A 73 10.06 1.25 -2.57
CA TRP A 73 9.60 0.88 -3.92
C TRP A 73 8.30 0.07 -3.91
N ALA A 74 8.17 -0.89 -2.98
CA ALA A 74 6.94 -1.64 -2.80
C ALA A 74 5.76 -0.73 -2.39
N LEU A 75 5.96 0.17 -1.44
CA LEU A 75 4.93 1.11 -0.98
C LEU A 75 4.48 2.07 -2.08
N SER A 76 5.40 2.61 -2.88
CA SER A 76 5.02 3.46 -4.01
C SER A 76 4.27 2.73 -5.11
N ARG A 77 4.61 1.46 -5.37
CA ARG A 77 3.78 0.61 -6.24
C ARG A 77 2.37 0.43 -5.69
N VAL A 78 2.22 0.26 -4.38
CA VAL A 78 0.92 0.15 -3.72
C VAL A 78 0.14 1.45 -3.87
N VAL A 79 0.75 2.61 -3.58
CA VAL A 79 0.13 3.93 -3.78
C VAL A 79 -0.37 4.09 -5.22
N GLY A 80 0.48 3.86 -6.21
CA GLY A 80 0.10 4.00 -7.61
C GLY A 80 -1.03 3.06 -8.03
N ARG A 81 -1.07 1.83 -7.48
CA ARG A 81 -2.16 0.88 -7.74
C ARG A 81 -3.46 1.28 -7.04
N SER A 82 -3.40 1.73 -5.79
CA SER A 82 -4.56 2.22 -5.05
C SER A 82 -5.18 3.43 -5.75
N LEU A 83 -4.38 4.40 -6.18
CA LEU A 83 -4.84 5.57 -6.94
C LEU A 83 -5.53 5.16 -8.25
N ARG A 84 -4.94 4.25 -9.03
CA ARG A 84 -5.56 3.76 -10.27
C ARG A 84 -6.90 3.06 -10.03
N ARG A 85 -7.04 2.33 -8.92
CA ARG A 85 -8.29 1.64 -8.56
C ARG A 85 -9.37 2.59 -8.08
N SER A 86 -9.01 3.67 -7.39
CA SER A 86 -9.94 4.68 -6.91
C SER A 86 -10.27 5.74 -7.96
N ARG A 87 -9.58 5.74 -9.11
CA ARG A 87 -9.85 6.68 -10.20
C ARG A 87 -11.28 6.46 -10.71
N PRO A 88 -12.14 7.48 -10.70
CA PRO A 88 -13.47 7.38 -11.29
C PRO A 88 -13.36 7.13 -12.80
N ALA A 89 -14.36 6.44 -13.36
CA ALA A 89 -14.50 6.32 -14.80
C ALA A 89 -14.56 7.73 -15.42
N PRO A 90 -13.95 7.95 -16.60
CA PRO A 90 -14.13 9.21 -17.30
C PRO A 90 -15.62 9.44 -17.52
N GLU A 91 -16.12 10.62 -17.16
CA GLU A 91 -17.48 11.02 -17.52
C GLU A 91 -17.60 10.95 -19.05
N THR A 92 -18.58 10.18 -19.52
CA THR A 92 -18.91 10.13 -20.94
C THR A 92 -19.68 11.40 -21.23
N ASP A 93 -19.02 12.40 -21.81
CA ASP A 93 -19.64 13.68 -22.14
C ASP A 93 -20.75 13.45 -23.19
N PRO A 94 -22.04 13.69 -22.89
CA PRO A 94 -23.12 13.53 -23.86
C PRO A 94 -23.20 14.77 -24.75
N ALA A 95 -22.15 15.05 -25.52
CA ALA A 95 -22.15 16.17 -26.46
C ALA A 95 -21.11 15.97 -27.58
N THR A 96 -21.32 14.97 -28.42
CA THR A 96 -20.82 14.99 -29.81
C THR A 96 -21.86 14.35 -30.72
N ASP A 97 -23.07 14.91 -30.69
CA ASP A 97 -24.08 14.77 -31.74
C ASP A 97 -24.68 16.17 -31.94
N SER A 98 -23.88 17.07 -32.53
CA SER A 98 -24.39 18.28 -33.16
C SER A 98 -24.07 18.19 -34.64
N LEU A 99 -25.14 17.93 -35.39
CA LEU A 99 -25.26 18.03 -36.85
C LEU A 99 -24.84 19.40 -37.38
#